data_AF-A0A2N5Y2A7-F1
#
_entry.id   AF-A0A2N5Y2A7-F1
#
_cell.length_a   1.000
_cell.length_b   1.000
_cell.length_c   1.000
_cell.angle_alpha   90.00
_cell.angle_beta   90.00
_cell.angle_gamma   90.00
#
_symmetry.space_group_name_H-M   'P 1'
#
loop_
_entity.id
_entity.type
_entity.pdbx_description
1 polymer ?
#
loop_
_entity_poly.entity_id
_entity_poly.type
_entity_poly.pdbx_seq_one_letter_code
_entity_poly.pdbx_strand_id
1 'polypeptide(L)'
;MAPVVTLEFGGRATGEPHERQSVECDIAEHLAEIEFPTASPQVMSLARTFWEKATAAHVFCAQGRLRGERYARHWHDLAAISRSQHYAAAISNHAIASTVAEHKSLFFIEKDMDGETIDYFAATTGKLKLVPDGDARTALAKDYEAMIADEVMVGDALPFNALLDACATIEATINESTTIMRP
;
A
#
# COMPACT_ATOMS: atom_id res chain seq x y z
N MET A 1 22.80 21.63 -1.51
CA MET A 1 22.71 21.02 -0.16
C MET A 1 23.21 19.59 -0.27
N ALA A 2 23.91 19.07 0.74
CA ALA A 2 24.26 17.64 0.76
C ALA A 2 22.97 16.80 0.91
N PRO A 3 22.89 15.62 0.28
CA PRO A 3 21.73 14.74 0.45
C PRO A 3 21.60 14.33 1.93
N VAL A 4 20.36 14.33 2.44
CA VAL A 4 20.02 13.93 3.81
C VAL A 4 19.14 12.68 3.73
N VAL A 5 19.51 11.64 4.49
CA VAL A 5 18.74 10.39 4.61
C VAL A 5 18.12 10.33 5.99
N THR A 6 16.78 10.27 6.05
CA THR A 6 16.03 10.08 7.30
C THR A 6 15.77 8.61 7.53
N LEU A 7 16.05 8.11 8.74
CA LEU A 7 15.79 6.73 9.16
C LEU A 7 14.68 6.71 10.21
N GLU A 8 13.61 5.96 9.95
CA GLU A 8 12.48 5.79 10.86
C GLU A 8 12.41 4.34 11.36
N PHE A 9 12.28 4.16 12.69
CA PHE A 9 12.23 2.85 13.34
C PHE A 9 10.87 2.64 14.00
N GLY A 10 10.04 1.77 13.43
CA GLY A 10 8.73 1.43 13.96
C GLY A 10 8.78 0.21 14.89
N GLY A 11 8.30 0.35 16.13
CA GLY A 11 8.26 -0.76 17.10
C GLY A 11 7.00 -1.64 17.04
N ARG A 12 6.02 -1.27 16.20
CA ARG A 12 4.71 -1.95 16.11
C ARG A 12 4.55 -2.82 14.87
N ALA A 13 5.58 -2.99 14.04
CA ALA A 13 5.50 -3.83 12.85
C ALA A 13 6.42 -5.03 13.04
N THR A 14 5.91 -6.26 12.80
CA THR A 14 6.77 -7.45 12.84
C THR A 14 7.73 -7.51 11.64
N GLY A 15 7.39 -6.85 10.52
CA GLY A 15 8.18 -6.86 9.29
C GLY A 15 8.18 -8.20 8.55
N GLU A 16 7.45 -9.20 9.07
CA GLU A 16 7.41 -10.57 8.55
C GLU A 16 6.14 -10.85 7.71
N PRO A 17 6.17 -11.75 6.72
CA PRO A 17 7.38 -12.37 6.18
C PRO A 17 8.21 -11.35 5.40
N HIS A 18 9.51 -11.57 5.44
CA HIS A 18 10.53 -10.78 4.77
C HIS A 18 11.29 -11.62 3.74
N GLU A 19 11.92 -10.95 2.78
CA GLU A 19 12.74 -11.56 1.74
C GLU A 19 13.96 -10.69 1.44
N ARG A 20 14.99 -11.27 0.83
CA ARG A 20 16.13 -10.50 0.35
C ARG A 20 15.86 -10.05 -1.08
N GLN A 21 16.05 -8.75 -1.34
CA GLN A 21 15.94 -8.19 -2.68
C GLN A 21 17.29 -7.57 -3.08
N SER A 22 17.71 -7.76 -4.33
CA SER A 22 18.89 -7.09 -4.86
C SER A 22 18.53 -5.65 -5.23
N VAL A 23 19.40 -4.71 -4.90
CA VAL A 23 19.27 -3.30 -5.26
C VAL A 23 20.57 -2.83 -5.89
N GLU A 24 20.44 -2.20 -7.05
CA GLU A 24 21.52 -1.63 -7.83
C GLU A 24 21.23 -0.14 -8.07
N CYS A 25 22.26 0.64 -8.38
CA CYS A 25 22.10 2.05 -8.68
C CYS A 25 21.43 2.22 -10.05
N ASP A 26 20.35 2.99 -10.12
CA ASP A 26 19.61 3.27 -11.35
C ASP A 26 20.47 3.91 -12.45
N ILE A 27 21.44 4.74 -12.08
CA ILE A 27 22.38 5.36 -13.03
C ILE A 27 23.51 4.43 -13.49
N ALA A 28 23.66 3.23 -12.90
CA ALA A 28 24.78 2.33 -13.21
C ALA A 28 24.80 1.94 -14.70
N GLU A 29 23.63 1.72 -15.29
CA GLU A 29 23.48 1.41 -16.72
C GLU A 29 23.91 2.57 -17.65
N HIS A 30 23.94 3.80 -17.13
CA HIS A 30 24.27 5.00 -17.90
C HIS A 30 25.74 5.44 -17.74
N LEU A 31 26.48 4.87 -16.78
CA LEU A 31 27.84 5.28 -16.44
C LEU A 31 28.77 4.06 -16.30
N ALA A 32 29.00 3.38 -17.43
CA ALA A 32 29.80 2.13 -17.48
C ALA A 32 31.25 2.25 -16.99
N GLU A 33 31.81 3.46 -16.91
CA GLU A 33 33.18 3.69 -16.39
C GLU A 33 33.26 3.78 -14.86
N ILE A 34 32.12 3.79 -14.17
CA ILE A 34 32.05 3.91 -12.70
C ILE A 34 31.46 2.63 -12.12
N GLU A 35 32.15 2.04 -11.16
CA GLU A 35 31.61 0.93 -10.37
C GLU A 35 30.69 1.47 -9.26
N PHE A 36 29.42 1.06 -9.27
CA PHE A 36 28.45 1.45 -8.26
C PHE A 36 28.25 0.35 -7.23
N PRO A 37 27.99 0.70 -5.96
CA PRO A 37 27.71 -0.29 -4.93
C PRO A 37 26.36 -0.99 -5.19
N THR A 38 26.34 -2.29 -4.94
CA THR A 38 25.11 -3.11 -4.90
C THR A 38 24.79 -3.51 -3.47
N ALA A 39 23.52 -3.73 -3.16
CA ALA A 39 23.09 -4.21 -1.85
C ALA A 39 22.05 -5.33 -1.95
N SER A 40 21.95 -6.16 -0.91
CA SER A 40 20.91 -7.19 -0.79
C SER A 40 20.14 -7.04 0.54
N PRO A 41 19.41 -5.92 0.73
CA PRO A 41 18.64 -5.70 1.96
C PRO A 41 17.58 -6.78 2.19
N GLN A 42 17.29 -7.02 3.47
CA GLN A 42 16.11 -7.77 3.88
C GLN A 42 14.94 -6.79 3.95
N VAL A 43 13.92 -7.03 3.13
CA VAL A 43 12.73 -6.19 3.00
C VAL A 43 11.49 -6.99 3.34
N MET A 44 10.44 -6.30 3.75
CA MET A 44 9.12 -6.91 3.92
C MET A 44 8.65 -7.47 2.58
N SER A 45 8.10 -8.69 2.58
CA SER A 45 7.58 -9.31 1.36
C SER A 45 6.53 -8.43 0.68
N LEU A 46 6.43 -8.57 -0.64
CA LEU A 46 5.46 -7.77 -1.41
C LEU A 46 4.01 -8.04 -0.98
N ALA A 47 3.66 -9.28 -0.67
CA ALA A 47 2.33 -9.65 -0.18
C ALA A 47 1.99 -8.97 1.16
N ARG A 48 2.94 -8.97 2.11
CA ARG A 48 2.75 -8.27 3.40
C ARG A 48 2.61 -6.77 3.17
N THR A 49 3.47 -6.19 2.33
CA THR A 49 3.42 -4.77 1.94
C THR A 49 2.07 -4.39 1.33
N PHE A 50 1.56 -5.21 0.41
CA PHE A 50 0.26 -5.01 -0.21
C PHE A 50 -0.86 -4.96 0.84
N TRP A 51 -0.95 -5.98 1.70
CA TRP A 51 -2.04 -6.07 2.69
C TRP A 51 -1.96 -4.99 3.77
N GLU A 52 -0.77 -4.57 4.19
CA GLU A 52 -0.58 -3.43 5.09
C GLU A 52 -1.13 -2.13 4.49
N LYS A 53 -0.86 -1.88 3.20
CA LYS A 53 -1.35 -0.70 2.48
C LYS A 53 -2.84 -0.78 2.16
N ALA A 54 -3.33 -1.93 1.72
CA ALA A 54 -4.75 -2.15 1.40
C ALA A 54 -5.64 -1.95 2.63
N THR A 55 -5.25 -2.50 3.78
CA THR A 55 -6.01 -2.31 5.02
C THR A 55 -5.90 -0.88 5.58
N ALA A 56 -4.80 -0.16 5.35
CA ALA A 56 -4.70 1.25 5.68
C ALA A 56 -5.63 2.11 4.82
N ALA A 57 -5.65 1.86 3.50
CA ALA A 57 -6.58 2.51 2.57
C ALA A 57 -8.05 2.22 2.93
N HIS A 58 -8.37 0.98 3.35
CA HIS A 58 -9.70 0.63 3.85
C HIS A 58 -10.10 1.43 5.08
N VAL A 59 -9.22 1.55 6.07
CA VAL A 59 -9.48 2.38 7.27
C VAL A 59 -9.77 3.82 6.87
N PHE A 60 -8.98 4.38 5.95
CA PHE A 60 -9.23 5.73 5.46
C PHE A 60 -10.60 5.86 4.78
N CYS A 61 -10.98 4.89 3.94
CA CYS A 61 -12.28 4.89 3.28
C CYS A 61 -13.45 4.75 4.27
N ALA A 62 -13.24 4.11 5.43
CA ALA A 62 -14.22 4.01 6.51
C ALA A 62 -14.26 5.25 7.42
N GLN A 63 -13.15 5.99 7.53
CA GLN A 63 -13.01 7.17 8.40
C GLN A 63 -13.25 8.50 7.70
N GLY A 64 -13.19 8.54 6.37
CA GLY A 64 -13.37 9.76 5.58
C GLY A 64 -12.42 10.92 5.89
N ARG A 65 -11.31 10.68 6.58
CA ARG A 65 -10.34 11.71 6.99
C ARG A 65 -8.90 11.24 6.84
N LEU A 66 -8.03 12.14 6.41
CA LEU A 66 -6.59 11.88 6.30
C LEU A 66 -5.94 11.81 7.68
N ARG A 67 -4.93 10.94 7.81
CA ARG A 67 -4.07 10.86 8.99
C ARG A 67 -2.65 11.26 8.59
N GLY A 68 -2.34 12.53 8.79
CA GLY A 68 -1.04 13.09 8.42
C GLY A 68 -0.95 13.41 6.92
N GLU A 69 0.28 13.70 6.49
CA GLU A 69 0.61 14.11 5.13
C GLU A 69 1.03 12.90 4.28
N ARG A 70 0.83 12.96 2.96
CA ARG A 70 1.36 11.99 1.97
C ARG A 70 0.74 10.59 2.10
N TYR A 71 -0.50 10.53 2.55
CA TYR A 71 -1.25 9.29 2.72
C TYR A 71 -1.62 8.64 1.36
N ALA A 72 -1.74 9.45 0.31
CA ALA A 72 -2.04 9.02 -1.06
C ALA A 72 -0.98 8.09 -1.67
N ARG A 73 0.24 8.04 -1.09
CA ARG A 73 1.27 7.06 -1.45
C ARG A 73 0.78 5.62 -1.35
N HIS A 74 -0.12 5.33 -0.41
CA HIS A 74 -0.71 4.00 -0.29
C HIS A 74 -1.44 3.58 -1.58
N TRP A 75 -2.21 4.48 -2.20
CA TRP A 75 -2.90 4.19 -3.47
C TRP A 75 -1.91 4.05 -4.61
N HIS A 76 -0.91 4.93 -4.68
CA HIS A 76 0.14 4.85 -5.69
C HIS A 76 0.82 3.47 -5.67
N ASP A 77 1.24 3.03 -4.49
CA ASP A 77 1.92 1.75 -4.31
C ASP A 77 0.99 0.56 -4.65
N LEU A 78 -0.28 0.60 -4.24
CA LEU A 78 -1.25 -0.44 -4.59
C LEU A 78 -1.42 -0.56 -6.12
N ALA A 79 -1.54 0.58 -6.81
CA ALA A 79 -1.65 0.61 -8.27
C ALA A 79 -0.35 0.18 -8.96
N ALA A 80 0.82 0.50 -8.39
CA ALA A 80 2.10 0.04 -8.92
C ALA A 80 2.26 -1.49 -8.76
N ILE A 81 1.90 -2.02 -7.58
CA ILE A 81 1.90 -3.46 -7.32
C ILE A 81 0.94 -4.17 -8.29
N SER A 82 -0.24 -3.62 -8.58
CA SER A 82 -1.21 -4.26 -9.48
C SER A 82 -0.76 -4.35 -10.93
N ARG A 83 0.17 -3.50 -11.36
CA ARG A 83 0.80 -3.58 -12.69
C ARG A 83 2.02 -4.50 -12.72
N SER A 84 2.48 -5.00 -11.58
CA SER A 84 3.63 -5.89 -11.49
C SER A 84 3.24 -7.35 -11.78
N GLN A 85 4.20 -8.13 -12.27
CA GLN A 85 4.06 -9.59 -12.45
C GLN A 85 3.76 -10.33 -11.13
N HIS A 86 4.03 -9.71 -9.98
CA HIS A 86 3.87 -10.30 -8.66
C HIS A 86 2.47 -10.08 -8.06
N TYR A 87 1.62 -9.28 -8.72
CA TYR A 87 0.30 -8.90 -8.21
C TYR A 87 -0.56 -10.11 -7.83
N ALA A 88 -0.73 -11.07 -8.75
CA ALA A 88 -1.58 -12.22 -8.55
C ALA A 88 -1.16 -13.04 -7.31
N ALA A 89 0.16 -13.25 -7.15
CA ALA A 89 0.70 -13.97 -6.00
C ALA A 89 0.55 -13.19 -4.68
N ALA A 90 0.64 -11.85 -4.73
CA ALA A 90 0.48 -10.99 -3.56
C ALA A 90 -0.95 -11.03 -3.01
N ILE A 91 -1.96 -10.92 -3.89
CA ILE A 91 -3.37 -10.88 -3.47
C ILE A 91 -3.94 -12.26 -3.12
N SER A 92 -3.43 -13.34 -3.71
CA SER A 92 -3.92 -14.70 -3.43
C SER A 92 -3.39 -15.29 -2.11
N ASN A 93 -2.47 -14.59 -1.43
CA ASN A 93 -1.88 -15.07 -0.19
C ASN A 93 -2.76 -14.74 1.03
N HIS A 94 -3.84 -15.49 1.21
CA HIS A 94 -4.82 -15.31 2.29
C HIS A 94 -4.22 -15.51 3.69
N ALA A 95 -3.18 -16.34 3.83
CA ALA A 95 -2.50 -16.53 5.11
C ALA A 95 -1.83 -15.23 5.56
N ILE A 96 -1.08 -14.56 4.68
CA ILE A 96 -0.48 -13.25 4.96
C ILE A 96 -1.55 -12.20 5.22
N ALA A 97 -2.63 -12.17 4.44
CA ALA A 97 -3.75 -11.25 4.65
C ALA A 97 -4.31 -11.38 6.08
N SER A 98 -4.53 -12.62 6.52
CA SER A 98 -5.06 -12.95 7.85
C SER A 98 -4.09 -12.54 8.97
N THR A 99 -2.78 -12.80 8.82
CA THR A 99 -1.76 -12.35 9.78
C THR A 99 -1.71 -10.82 9.88
N VAL A 100 -1.86 -10.09 8.77
CA VAL A 100 -1.96 -8.62 8.79
C VAL A 100 -3.20 -8.18 9.55
N ALA A 101 -4.36 -8.79 9.28
CA ALA A 101 -5.61 -8.45 9.94
C ALA A 101 -5.55 -8.71 11.46
N GLU A 102 -5.01 -9.86 11.88
CA GLU A 102 -4.81 -10.20 13.28
C GLU A 102 -3.91 -9.18 13.97
N HIS A 103 -2.74 -8.91 13.39
CA HIS A 103 -1.78 -7.96 13.93
C HIS A 103 -2.38 -6.54 14.03
N LYS A 104 -3.08 -6.06 13.00
CA LYS A 104 -3.74 -4.75 13.04
C LYS A 104 -4.85 -4.68 14.07
N SER A 105 -5.62 -5.74 14.24
CA SER A 105 -6.68 -5.81 15.25
C SER A 105 -6.14 -5.68 16.68
N LEU A 106 -4.90 -6.10 16.93
CA LEU A 106 -4.24 -6.00 18.24
C LEU A 106 -3.55 -4.66 18.48
N PHE A 107 -2.90 -4.10 17.46
CA PHE A 107 -2.00 -2.95 17.63
C PHE A 107 -2.54 -1.62 17.07
N PHE A 108 -3.56 -1.67 16.22
CA PHE A 108 -4.10 -0.53 15.48
C PHE A 108 -5.64 -0.54 15.54
N ILE A 109 -6.21 -0.39 16.73
CA ILE A 109 -7.66 -0.34 16.89
C ILE A 109 -8.17 0.98 16.30
N GLU A 110 -8.92 0.87 15.21
CA GLU A 110 -9.48 1.99 14.47
C GLU A 110 -11.00 1.97 14.49
N LYS A 111 -11.61 3.15 14.43
CA LYS A 111 -13.06 3.32 14.39
C LYS A 111 -13.51 3.99 13.10
N ASP A 112 -14.68 3.63 12.59
CA ASP A 112 -15.33 4.29 11.47
C ASP A 112 -16.00 5.61 11.88
N MET A 113 -16.77 6.20 10.96
CA MET A 113 -17.50 7.45 11.20
C MET A 113 -18.64 7.33 12.23
N ASP A 114 -19.19 6.14 12.41
CA ASP A 114 -20.26 5.86 13.39
C ASP A 114 -19.68 5.51 14.77
N GLY A 115 -18.36 5.36 14.88
CA GLY A 115 -17.64 5.06 16.12
C GLY A 115 -17.50 3.56 16.38
N GLU A 116 -17.87 2.73 15.41
CA GLU A 116 -17.74 1.28 15.44
C GLU A 116 -16.32 0.86 15.09
N THR A 117 -15.84 -0.20 15.74
CA THR A 117 -14.48 -0.71 15.50
C THR A 117 -14.40 -1.33 14.11
N ILE A 118 -13.39 -0.93 13.34
CA ILE A 118 -13.13 -1.44 12.00
C ILE A 118 -12.62 -2.88 12.09
N ASP A 119 -13.30 -3.78 11.39
CA ASP A 119 -12.93 -5.19 11.28
C ASP A 119 -11.93 -5.41 10.13
N TYR A 120 -10.66 -5.62 10.47
CA TYR A 120 -9.62 -5.92 9.49
C TYR A 120 -9.79 -7.28 8.81
N PHE A 121 -10.44 -8.25 9.45
CA PHE A 121 -10.72 -9.54 8.81
C PHE A 121 -11.74 -9.36 7.69
N ALA A 122 -12.78 -8.56 7.91
CA ALA A 122 -13.72 -8.21 6.83
C ALA A 122 -13.00 -7.57 5.62
N ALA A 123 -12.07 -6.65 5.85
CA ALA A 123 -11.29 -6.03 4.77
C ALA A 123 -10.43 -7.02 3.97
N THR A 124 -9.99 -8.12 4.59
CA THR A 124 -9.15 -9.15 3.94
C THR A 124 -9.95 -10.33 3.39
N THR A 125 -11.27 -10.38 3.66
CA THR A 125 -12.17 -11.49 3.30
C THR A 125 -13.40 -11.03 2.49
N GLY A 126 -13.22 -9.99 1.70
CA GLY A 126 -14.18 -9.61 0.66
C GLY A 126 -15.07 -8.41 0.98
N LYS A 127 -14.71 -7.62 1.99
CA LYS A 127 -15.25 -6.26 2.21
C LYS A 127 -14.17 -5.20 2.09
N LEU A 128 -13.14 -5.44 1.27
CA LEU A 128 -12.12 -4.44 1.03
C LEU A 128 -12.76 -3.20 0.41
N LYS A 129 -12.31 -2.01 0.80
CA LYS A 129 -12.71 -0.72 0.22
C LYS A 129 -11.45 0.08 -0.04
N LEU A 130 -11.16 0.36 -1.30
CA LEU A 130 -10.01 1.15 -1.75
C LEU A 130 -10.46 2.43 -2.44
N VAL A 131 -11.69 2.49 -2.96
CA VAL A 131 -12.22 3.69 -3.61
C VAL A 131 -13.00 4.54 -2.61
N PRO A 132 -12.48 5.69 -2.17
CA PRO A 132 -13.21 6.60 -1.31
C PRO A 132 -14.29 7.37 -2.08
N ASP A 133 -15.28 7.84 -1.36
CA ASP A 133 -16.41 8.64 -1.82
C ASP A 133 -16.50 9.98 -1.06
N GLY A 134 -17.32 10.90 -1.57
CA GLY A 134 -17.61 12.19 -0.94
C GLY A 134 -16.36 13.00 -0.53
N ASP A 135 -16.35 13.45 0.72
CA ASP A 135 -15.27 14.25 1.30
C ASP A 135 -13.95 13.47 1.36
N ALA A 136 -14.00 12.16 1.56
CA ALA A 136 -12.82 11.29 1.60
C ALA A 136 -12.10 11.29 0.25
N ARG A 137 -12.86 11.21 -0.85
CA ARG A 137 -12.30 11.30 -2.21
C ARG A 137 -11.65 12.65 -2.47
N THR A 138 -12.31 13.72 -2.03
CA THR A 138 -11.82 15.10 -2.19
C THR A 138 -10.52 15.30 -1.41
N ALA A 139 -10.46 14.81 -0.17
CA ALA A 139 -9.27 14.85 0.66
C ALA A 139 -8.11 14.06 0.02
N LEU A 140 -8.39 12.84 -0.45
CA LEU A 140 -7.37 12.02 -1.11
C LEU A 140 -6.85 12.67 -2.40
N ALA A 141 -7.72 13.29 -3.20
CA ALA A 141 -7.33 13.98 -4.43
C ALA A 141 -6.34 15.13 -4.15
N LYS A 142 -6.63 15.93 -3.11
CA LYS A 142 -5.77 17.03 -2.68
C LYS A 142 -4.41 16.54 -2.18
N ASP A 143 -4.39 15.47 -1.39
CA ASP A 143 -3.14 14.88 -0.89
C ASP A 143 -2.32 14.25 -2.03
N TYR A 144 -3.00 13.63 -3.01
CA TYR A 144 -2.35 13.09 -4.20
C TYR A 144 -1.71 14.19 -5.06
N GLU A 145 -2.42 15.30 -5.28
CA GLU A 145 -1.88 16.46 -6.03
C GLU A 145 -0.63 17.02 -5.35
N ALA A 146 -0.67 17.23 -4.03
CA ALA A 146 0.50 17.68 -3.26
C ALA A 146 1.66 16.69 -3.35
N MET A 147 1.38 15.39 -3.27
CA MET A 147 2.37 14.34 -3.41
C MET A 147 3.07 14.33 -4.77
N ILE A 148 2.35 14.60 -5.86
CA ILE A 148 2.92 14.69 -7.21
C ILE A 148 3.75 15.97 -7.37
N ALA A 149 3.27 17.09 -6.85
CA ALA A 149 3.99 18.37 -6.92
C ALA A 149 5.32 18.36 -6.17
N ASP A 150 5.48 17.51 -5.16
CA ASP A 150 6.72 17.36 -4.39
C ASP A 150 7.86 16.69 -5.18
N GLU A 151 7.64 16.19 -6.41
CA GLU A 151 8.61 15.48 -7.28
C GLU A 151 9.37 14.31 -6.61
N VAL A 152 8.91 13.85 -5.45
CA VAL A 152 9.52 12.74 -4.70
C VAL A 152 9.37 11.40 -5.45
N MET A 153 8.46 11.32 -6.41
CA MET A 153 8.17 10.10 -7.15
C MET A 153 8.99 10.06 -8.44
N VAL A 154 9.81 9.03 -8.60
CA VAL A 154 10.48 8.71 -9.86
C VAL A 154 9.54 7.84 -10.69
N GLY A 155 9.12 8.32 -11.87
CA GLY A 155 8.40 7.54 -12.89
C GLY A 155 6.91 7.87 -13.13
N ASP A 156 6.22 6.97 -13.85
CA ASP A 156 4.87 7.10 -14.43
C ASP A 156 3.73 7.14 -13.40
N ALA A 157 3.62 8.24 -12.65
CA ALA A 157 2.47 8.48 -11.80
C ALA A 157 1.17 8.54 -12.63
N LEU A 158 0.21 7.66 -12.29
CA LEU A 158 -1.09 7.64 -12.96
C LEU A 158 -1.89 8.91 -12.65
N PRO A 159 -2.65 9.48 -13.61
CA PRO A 159 -3.65 10.47 -13.28
C PRO A 159 -4.59 9.97 -12.17
N PHE A 160 -5.03 10.85 -11.27
CA PHE A 160 -5.79 10.46 -10.07
C PHE A 160 -7.00 9.56 -10.35
N ASN A 161 -7.74 9.81 -11.43
CA ASN A 161 -8.87 8.94 -11.80
C ASN A 161 -8.40 7.55 -12.26
N ALA A 162 -7.34 7.46 -13.07
CA ALA A 162 -6.77 6.17 -13.47
C ALA A 162 -6.18 5.39 -12.28
N LEU A 163 -5.64 6.10 -11.28
CA LEU A 163 -5.23 5.51 -10.01
C LEU A 163 -6.42 4.87 -9.29
N LEU A 164 -7.53 5.59 -9.17
CA LEU A 164 -8.74 5.07 -8.54
C LEU A 164 -9.37 3.92 -9.35
N ASP A 165 -9.32 3.95 -10.68
CA ASP A 165 -9.79 2.85 -11.54
C ASP A 165 -8.97 1.56 -11.32
N ALA A 166 -7.64 1.70 -11.18
CA ALA A 166 -6.78 0.57 -10.82
C ALA A 166 -7.13 0.02 -9.43
N CYS A 167 -7.35 0.89 -8.44
CA CYS A 167 -7.79 0.48 -7.10
C CYS A 167 -9.18 -0.16 -7.09
N ALA A 168 -10.11 0.32 -7.92
CA ALA A 168 -11.44 -0.28 -8.08
C ALA A 168 -11.34 -1.72 -8.61
N THR A 169 -10.44 -1.95 -9.57
CA THR A 169 -10.18 -3.29 -10.12
C THR A 169 -9.60 -4.23 -9.06
N ILE A 170 -8.67 -3.73 -8.23
CA ILE A 170 -8.10 -4.50 -7.10
C ILE A 170 -9.21 -4.87 -6.10
N GLU A 171 -10.03 -3.89 -5.71
CA GLU A 171 -11.15 -4.06 -4.79
C GLU A 171 -12.12 -5.14 -5.29
N ALA A 172 -12.57 -5.04 -6.55
CA ALA A 172 -13.47 -6.02 -7.16
C ALA A 172 -12.85 -7.43 -7.18
N THR A 173 -11.60 -7.56 -7.63
CA THR A 173 -10.92 -8.86 -7.73
C THR A 173 -10.81 -9.59 -6.39
N ILE A 174 -10.44 -8.87 -5.33
CA ILE A 174 -10.31 -9.43 -3.98
C ILE A 174 -11.68 -9.79 -3.39
N ASN A 175 -12.68 -8.95 -3.63
CA ASN A 175 -14.02 -9.17 -3.09
C ASN A 175 -14.76 -10.32 -3.82
N GLU A 176 -14.54 -10.50 -5.12
CA GLU A 176 -15.09 -11.61 -5.89
C GLU A 176 -14.42 -12.95 -5.56
N SER A 177 -13.08 -12.99 -5.48
CA SER A 177 -12.33 -14.22 -5.19
C SER A 177 -12.71 -14.84 -3.83
N THR A 178 -13.11 -14.02 -2.86
CA THR A 178 -13.52 -14.52 -1.54
C THR A 178 -14.96 -15.04 -1.51
N THR A 179 -15.82 -14.58 -2.42
CA THR A 179 -17.22 -15.04 -2.52
C THR A 179 -17.30 -16.52 -2.96
N ILE A 180 -16.30 -17.00 -3.71
CA ILE A 180 -16.24 -18.38 -4.24
C ILE A 180 -15.77 -19.40 -3.18
N MET A 181 -15.17 -18.97 -2.06
CA MET A 181 -14.61 -19.83 -1.01
C MET A 181 -15.55 -20.07 0.19
N ARG A 182 -16.81 -19.63 0.14
CA ARG A 182 -17.80 -19.99 1.17
C ARG A 182 -18.22 -21.46 1.03
N PRO A 183 -18.12 -22.30 2.08
CA PRO A 183 -18.67 -23.65 2.07
C PRO A 183 -20.21 -23.66 1.95
#